data_AF-A0A7D9J470-F1
#
_entry.id   AF-A0A7D9J470-F1
#
_cell.length_a   1.000
_cell.length_b   1.000
_cell.length_c   1.000
_cell.angle_alpha   90.00
_cell.angle_beta   90.00
_cell.angle_gamma   90.00
#
_symmetry.space_group_name_H-M   'P 1'
#
loop_
_entity.id
_entity.type
_entity.pdbx_description
1 polymer ?
#
loop_
_entity_poly.entity_id
_entity_poly.type
_entity_poly.pdbx_seq_one_letter_code
_entity_poly.pdbx_strand_id
1 'polypeptide(L)'
;AMASSAHVISGEISLGTQHHIHMETHACLCIPGEEEMEVYAATQYTDAAQMAIAQVLNIPEKSVHVTCKRCGGAYGGKIIRASLNSTACAVAAYVMNRPVRLRMNFKTNMEMVGKRFPYLAKYKHGFL
;
A
#
# COMPACT_ATOMS: atom_id res chain seq x y z
N ALA A 1 -33.81 -27.24 1.11
CA ALA A 1 -33.34 -26.53 -0.09
C ALA A 1 -32.49 -27.44 -0.98
N MET A 2 -31.24 -27.77 -0.63
CA MET A 2 -30.40 -28.63 -1.49
C MET A 2 -30.89 -30.07 -1.65
N ALA A 3 -31.35 -30.71 -0.57
CA ALA A 3 -31.87 -32.07 -0.63
C ALA A 3 -33.22 -32.18 -1.38
N SER A 4 -33.88 -31.03 -1.59
CA SER A 4 -35.17 -30.94 -2.28
C SER A 4 -35.05 -30.33 -3.68
N SER A 5 -33.84 -30.11 -4.19
CA SER A 5 -33.60 -29.62 -5.55
C SER A 5 -33.60 -30.78 -6.53
N ALA A 6 -34.21 -30.61 -7.70
CA ALA A 6 -34.24 -31.58 -8.78
C ALA A 6 -32.83 -31.85 -9.34
N HIS A 7 -31.98 -30.82 -9.39
CA HIS A 7 -30.60 -30.94 -9.83
C HIS A 7 -29.63 -30.31 -8.84
N VAL A 8 -28.45 -30.90 -8.74
CA VAL A 8 -27.35 -30.39 -7.91
C VAL A 8 -26.05 -30.48 -8.70
N ILE A 9 -25.40 -29.35 -8.91
CA ILE A 9 -24.06 -29.25 -9.50
C ILE A 9 -23.05 -28.84 -8.43
N SER A 10 -21.86 -29.40 -8.50
CA SER A 10 -20.71 -28.97 -7.70
C SER A 10 -19.56 -28.66 -8.62
N GLY A 11 -18.74 -27.69 -8.24
CA GLY A 11 -17.61 -27.27 -9.05
C GLY A 11 -16.63 -26.43 -8.26
N GLU A 12 -15.52 -26.11 -8.93
CA GLU A 12 -14.53 -25.18 -8.41
C GLU A 12 -14.11 -24.18 -9.49
N ILE A 13 -13.75 -22.97 -9.05
CA ILE A 13 -13.22 -21.91 -9.90
C ILE A 13 -11.98 -21.36 -9.20
N SER A 14 -10.88 -21.30 -9.95
CA SER A 14 -9.62 -20.69 -9.50
C SER A 14 -9.37 -19.38 -10.23
N LEU A 15 -9.00 -18.34 -9.48
CA LEU A 15 -8.58 -17.05 -10.00
C LEU A 15 -7.18 -16.70 -9.50
N GLY A 16 -6.30 -16.32 -10.43
CA GLY A 16 -4.93 -15.94 -10.14
C GLY A 16 -4.79 -14.56 -9.47
N THR A 17 -3.54 -14.24 -9.12
CA THR A 17 -3.18 -12.93 -8.58
C THR A 17 -3.16 -11.84 -9.65
N GLN A 18 -3.25 -10.57 -9.23
CA GLN A 18 -3.08 -9.43 -10.13
C GLN A 18 -2.29 -8.30 -9.48
N HIS A 19 -1.33 -7.73 -10.21
CA HIS A 19 -0.62 -6.52 -9.79
C HIS A 19 -1.47 -5.26 -10.01
N HIS A 20 -1.23 -4.24 -9.20
CA HIS A 20 -1.88 -2.93 -9.33
C HIS A 20 -1.45 -2.18 -10.60
N ILE A 21 -0.17 -2.25 -10.97
CA ILE A 21 0.44 -1.56 -12.12
C ILE A 21 0.03 -0.08 -12.20
N HIS A 22 0.16 0.64 -11.09
CA HIS A 22 0.09 2.10 -11.12
C HIS A 22 1.31 2.66 -11.85
N MET A 23 1.08 3.58 -12.80
CA MET A 23 2.13 4.13 -13.67
C MET A 23 3.18 4.92 -12.88
N GLU A 24 2.75 5.64 -11.84
CA GLU A 24 3.65 6.22 -10.86
C GLU A 24 4.01 5.16 -9.82
N THR A 25 5.26 4.70 -9.77
CA THR A 25 5.78 3.85 -8.68
C THR A 25 5.71 4.56 -7.33
N HIS A 26 5.89 3.83 -6.22
CA HIS A 26 5.99 4.50 -4.92
C HIS A 26 7.09 5.54 -4.90
N ALA A 27 6.74 6.72 -4.41
CA ALA A 27 7.60 7.88 -4.32
C ALA A 27 7.30 8.64 -3.02
N CYS A 28 8.36 9.15 -2.40
CA CYS A 28 8.29 9.98 -1.21
C CYS A 28 9.43 10.98 -1.21
N LEU A 29 9.17 12.18 -0.68
CA LEU A 29 10.17 13.19 -0.35
C LEU A 29 9.97 13.54 1.12
N CYS A 30 11.02 13.42 1.92
CA CYS A 30 11.04 13.83 3.32
C CYS A 30 12.00 15.00 3.48
N ILE A 31 11.57 16.06 4.15
CA ILE A 31 12.33 17.28 4.43
C ILE A 31 12.40 17.39 5.96
N PRO A 32 13.55 17.11 6.58
CA PRO A 32 13.70 17.26 8.02
C PRO A 32 13.82 18.75 8.39
N GLY A 33 13.02 19.21 9.35
CA GLY A 33 13.19 20.48 10.05
C GLY A 33 13.73 20.26 11.47
N GLU A 34 13.76 21.33 12.29
CA GLU A 34 14.26 21.26 13.66
C GLU A 34 13.34 20.46 14.60
N GLU A 35 12.02 20.66 14.51
CA GLU A 35 11.01 19.98 15.35
C GLU A 35 10.00 19.13 14.55
N GLU A 36 9.87 19.41 13.26
CA GLU A 36 8.87 18.81 12.38
C GLU A 36 9.50 18.30 11.08
N MET A 37 8.97 17.20 10.55
CA MET A 37 9.33 16.66 9.24
C MET A 37 8.17 16.85 8.27
N GLU A 38 8.42 17.55 7.17
CA GLU A 38 7.49 17.58 6.04
C GLU A 38 7.69 16.35 5.14
N VAL A 39 6.58 15.69 4.80
CA VAL A 39 6.59 14.47 4.01
C VAL A 39 5.62 14.60 2.84
N TYR A 40 6.14 14.50 1.62
CA TYR A 40 5.34 14.45 0.41
C TYR A 40 5.34 13.01 -0.12
N ALA A 41 4.24 12.30 0.08
CA ALA A 41 4.14 10.88 -0.24
C ALA A 41 3.04 10.61 -1.26
N ALA A 42 3.33 9.74 -2.24
CA ALA A 42 2.30 9.15 -3.10
C ALA A 42 1.56 8.05 -2.31
N THR A 43 0.55 8.44 -1.53
CA THR A 43 -0.25 7.57 -0.66
C THR A 43 -1.74 7.84 -0.79
N GLN A 44 -2.56 6.81 -0.58
CA GLN A 44 -4.02 6.91 -0.40
C GLN A 44 -4.42 7.11 1.06
N TYR A 45 -3.50 6.89 2.00
CA TYR A 45 -3.76 7.01 3.43
C TYR A 45 -2.58 7.74 4.09
N THR A 46 -2.73 9.05 4.30
CA THR A 46 -1.71 9.92 4.90
C THR A 46 -1.45 9.56 6.35
N ASP A 47 -2.50 9.27 7.13
CA ASP A 47 -2.38 9.03 8.56
C ASP A 47 -1.62 7.73 8.82
N ALA A 48 -1.87 6.67 8.04
CA ALA A 48 -1.07 5.45 8.12
C ALA A 48 0.41 5.64 7.75
N ALA A 49 0.73 6.62 6.90
CA ALA A 49 2.12 6.98 6.62
C ALA A 49 2.72 7.79 7.79
N GLN A 50 1.97 8.76 8.34
CA GLN A 50 2.37 9.57 9.50
C GLN A 50 2.68 8.69 10.71
N MET A 51 1.71 7.83 11.10
CA MET A 51 1.85 6.90 12.22
C MET A 51 3.08 6.00 12.04
N ALA A 52 3.28 5.43 10.84
CA ALA A 52 4.41 4.54 10.58
C ALA A 52 5.76 5.27 10.65
N ILE A 53 5.84 6.52 10.16
CA ILE A 53 7.05 7.33 10.23
C ILE A 53 7.36 7.73 11.67
N ALA A 54 6.36 8.23 12.40
CA ALA A 54 6.51 8.59 13.80
C ALA A 54 6.97 7.40 14.65
N GLN A 55 6.37 6.23 14.42
CA GLN A 55 6.72 4.99 15.10
C GLN A 55 8.16 4.54 14.81
N VAL A 56 8.62 4.58 13.55
CA VAL A 56 9.97 4.11 13.20
C VAL A 56 11.06 5.07 13.68
N LEU A 57 10.78 6.37 13.71
CA LEU A 57 11.70 7.40 14.19
C LEU A 57 11.65 7.57 15.71
N ASN A 58 10.66 6.96 16.38
CA ASN A 58 10.38 7.14 17.80
C ASN A 58 10.18 8.62 18.18
N ILE A 59 9.37 9.33 17.39
CA ILE A 59 9.00 10.74 17.61
C ILE A 59 7.47 10.88 17.71
N PRO A 60 6.95 11.97 18.30
CA PRO A 60 5.51 12.22 18.33
C PRO A 60 4.91 12.33 16.92
N GLU A 61 3.69 11.81 16.71
CA GLU A 61 3.00 11.91 15.42
C GLU A 61 2.81 13.37 14.95
N LYS A 62 2.62 14.29 15.89
CA LYS A 62 2.51 15.74 15.60
C LYS A 62 3.77 16.33 14.92
N SER A 63 4.93 15.68 15.08
CA SER A 63 6.20 16.10 14.47
C SER A 63 6.36 15.61 13.03
N VAL A 64 5.34 14.98 12.44
CA VAL A 64 5.37 14.47 11.06
C VAL A 64 4.14 15.00 10.32
N HIS A 65 4.36 15.81 9.28
CA HIS A 65 3.29 16.33 8.45
C HIS A 65 3.31 15.68 7.07
N VAL A 66 2.35 14.81 6.78
CA VAL A 66 2.26 14.09 5.50
C VAL A 66 1.25 14.75 4.57
N THR A 67 1.72 15.19 3.41
CA THR A 67 0.91 15.77 2.33
C THR A 67 0.91 14.86 1.09
N CYS A 68 -0.26 14.62 0.52
CA CYS A 68 -0.43 13.98 -0.78
C CYS A 68 -1.24 14.91 -1.70
N LYS A 69 -0.60 15.46 -2.75
CA LYS A 69 -1.29 16.32 -3.73
C LYS A 69 -2.11 15.52 -4.74
N ARG A 70 -1.53 14.43 -5.24
CA ARG A 70 -2.15 13.47 -6.17
C ARG A 70 -1.36 12.16 -6.18
N CYS A 71 -1.98 11.07 -6.62
CA CYS A 71 -1.31 9.81 -6.96
C CYS A 71 -1.45 9.56 -8.47
N GLY A 72 -0.36 9.19 -9.15
CA GLY A 72 -0.36 8.74 -10.55
C GLY A 72 -0.82 7.28 -10.70
N GLY A 73 -2.01 6.98 -10.18
CA GLY A 73 -2.55 5.63 -10.02
C GLY A 73 -2.21 5.02 -8.66
N ALA A 74 -3.11 4.16 -8.15
CA ALA A 74 -2.94 3.51 -6.86
C ALA A 74 -3.65 2.15 -6.76
N TYR A 75 -4.96 2.10 -7.08
CA TYR A 75 -5.78 0.88 -7.14
C TYR A 75 -5.78 0.05 -5.84
N GLY A 76 -5.61 0.68 -4.68
CA GLY A 76 -5.47 0.01 -3.38
C GLY A 76 -4.02 -0.30 -2.99
N GLY A 77 -3.10 -0.31 -3.95
CA GLY A 77 -1.68 -0.57 -3.73
C GLY A 77 -0.96 0.53 -2.95
N LYS A 78 -1.55 1.73 -2.81
CA LYS A 78 -0.94 2.84 -2.07
C LYS A 78 -1.65 3.19 -0.77
N ILE A 79 -2.46 2.30 -0.20
CA ILE A 79 -3.08 2.52 1.13
C ILE A 79 -2.05 2.26 2.23
N ILE A 80 -1.68 1.00 2.46
CA ILE A 80 -0.74 0.63 3.54
C ILE A 80 0.70 0.46 3.02
N ARG A 81 0.87 -0.02 1.78
CA ARG A 81 2.20 -0.33 1.24
C ARG A 81 3.05 0.91 0.96
N ALA A 82 2.40 2.07 0.80
CA ALA A 82 3.11 3.35 0.69
C ALA A 82 3.89 3.72 1.96
N SER A 83 3.48 3.23 3.13
CA SER A 83 4.20 3.46 4.39
C SER A 83 5.61 2.86 4.34
N LEU A 84 5.84 1.72 3.68
CA LEU A 84 7.17 1.13 3.53
C LEU A 84 8.16 2.07 2.82
N ASN A 85 7.70 2.72 1.76
CA ASN A 85 8.50 3.71 1.02
C ASN A 85 8.74 4.97 1.84
N SER A 86 7.71 5.42 2.56
CA SER A 86 7.73 6.69 3.29
C SER A 86 8.59 6.58 4.55
N THR A 87 8.53 5.47 5.28
CA THR A 87 9.38 5.22 6.47
C THR A 87 10.85 5.09 6.08
N ALA A 88 11.18 4.34 5.03
CA ALA A 88 12.56 4.24 4.54
C ALA A 88 13.13 5.61 4.14
N CYS A 89 12.32 6.43 3.46
CA CYS A 89 12.70 7.79 3.08
C CYS A 89 12.88 8.70 4.31
N ALA A 90 12.00 8.60 5.30
CA ALA A 90 12.03 9.39 6.52
C ALA A 90 13.24 9.03 7.40
N VAL A 91 13.55 7.75 7.57
CA VAL A 91 14.76 7.30 8.30
C VAL A 91 16.02 7.85 7.64
N ALA A 92 16.11 7.77 6.31
CA ALA A 92 17.26 8.33 5.60
C ALA A 92 17.35 9.85 5.77
N ALA A 93 16.24 10.58 5.67
CA ALA A 93 16.21 12.02 5.89
C ALA A 93 16.62 12.41 7.32
N TYR A 94 16.11 11.69 8.31
CA TYR A 94 16.38 11.89 9.72
C TYR A 94 17.85 11.68 10.07
N VAL A 95 18.43 10.55 9.64
CA VAL A 95 19.84 10.22 9.91
C VAL A 95 20.80 11.16 9.20
N MET A 96 20.48 11.55 7.96
CA MET A 96 21.36 12.39 7.13
C MET A 96 21.16 13.89 7.37
N ASN A 97 20.18 14.25 8.19
CA ASN A 97 19.71 15.62 8.46
C ASN A 97 19.63 16.49 7.19
N ARG A 98 19.03 15.95 6.14
CA ARG A 98 18.88 16.65 4.85
C ARG A 98 17.65 16.13 4.10
N PRO A 99 17.10 16.90 3.15
CA PRO A 99 16.02 16.42 2.30
C PRO A 99 16.41 15.15 1.54
N VAL A 100 15.58 14.11 1.60
CA VAL A 100 15.76 12.85 0.87
C VAL A 100 14.53 12.56 0.05
N ARG A 101 14.74 12.21 -1.22
CA ARG A 101 13.71 11.71 -2.13
C ARG A 101 13.97 10.26 -2.47
N LEU A 102 12.97 9.41 -2.27
CA LEU A 102 13.02 8.00 -2.62
C LEU A 102 11.92 7.69 -3.63
N ARG A 103 12.33 7.21 -4.81
CA ARG A 103 11.44 6.69 -5.85
C ARG A 103 11.84 5.25 -6.13
N MET A 104 10.91 4.31 -5.96
CA MET A 104 11.17 2.92 -6.30
C MET A 104 11.30 2.75 -7.81
N ASN A 105 12.29 1.95 -8.22
CA ASN A 105 12.31 1.41 -9.57
C ASN A 105 11.12 0.45 -9.75
N PHE A 106 10.72 0.19 -10.99
CA PHE A 106 9.52 -0.58 -11.29
C PHE A 106 9.60 -2.04 -10.80
N LYS A 107 10.76 -2.67 -10.91
CA LYS A 107 10.98 -4.05 -10.46
C LYS A 107 10.75 -4.19 -8.95
N THR A 108 11.45 -3.38 -8.15
CA THR A 108 11.31 -3.35 -6.69
C THR A 108 9.88 -3.00 -6.26
N ASN A 109 9.22 -2.08 -6.99
CA ASN A 109 7.82 -1.76 -6.74
C ASN A 109 6.91 -2.99 -6.94
N MET A 110 7.11 -3.76 -8.01
CA MET A 110 6.30 -4.97 -8.26
C MET A 110 6.55 -6.07 -7.22
N GLU A 111 7.76 -6.18 -6.71
CA GLU A 111 8.13 -7.16 -5.68
C GLU A 111 7.55 -6.78 -4.30
N MET A 112 7.57 -5.50 -3.93
CA MET A 112 7.22 -5.06 -2.57
C MET A 112 5.73 -4.78 -2.33
N VAL A 113 5.00 -4.27 -3.32
CA VAL A 113 3.62 -3.77 -3.11
C VAL A 113 2.61 -4.90 -2.91
N GLY A 114 2.96 -6.11 -3.33
CA GLY A 114 2.03 -7.23 -3.32
C GLY A 114 0.99 -7.13 -4.44
N LYS A 115 0.00 -8.01 -4.37
CA LYS A 115 -0.98 -8.28 -5.44
C LYS A 115 -2.36 -8.50 -4.83
N ARG A 116 -3.41 -8.43 -5.65
CA ARG A 116 -4.69 -9.04 -5.28
C ARG A 116 -4.44 -10.52 -5.00
N PHE A 117 -4.99 -11.00 -3.88
CA PHE A 117 -4.90 -12.41 -3.50
C PHE A 117 -5.57 -13.32 -4.54
N PRO A 118 -5.03 -14.53 -4.75
CA PRO A 118 -5.71 -15.52 -5.57
C PRO A 118 -6.95 -16.04 -4.83
N TYR A 119 -7.94 -16.54 -5.57
CA TYR A 119 -9.15 -17.12 -5.01
C TYR A 119 -9.34 -18.55 -5.52
N LEU A 120 -9.72 -19.45 -4.62
CA LEU A 120 -10.27 -20.76 -4.95
C LEU A 120 -11.68 -20.83 -4.37
N ALA A 121 -12.68 -20.81 -5.23
CA ALA A 121 -14.08 -20.92 -4.85
C ALA A 121 -14.57 -22.33 -5.15
N LYS A 122 -14.91 -23.08 -4.11
CA LYS A 122 -15.61 -24.36 -4.22
C LYS A 122 -17.08 -24.12 -3.95
N TYR A 123 -17.94 -24.56 -4.86
CA TYR A 123 -19.37 -24.31 -4.75
C TYR A 123 -20.19 -25.56 -5.02
N LYS A 124 -21.38 -25.56 -4.43
CA LYS A 124 -22.45 -26.52 -4.68
C LYS A 124 -23.74 -25.75 -4.84
N HIS A 125 -24.39 -25.93 -5.98
CA HIS A 125 -25.59 -25.21 -6.34
C HIS A 125 -26.67 -26.20 -6.74
N GLY A 126 -27.85 -26.06 -6.15
CA GLY A 126 -29.03 -26.82 -6.51
C GLY A 126 -30.07 -25.87 -7.08
N PHE A 127 -30.72 -26.33 -8.14
CA PHE A 127 -31.65 -25.55 -8.94
C PHE A 127 -32.74 -26.45 -9.50
N LEU A 128 -33.89 -25.82 -9.79
CA LEU A 128 -35.18 -26.44 -10.12
C LEU A 128 -35.74 -27.30 -8.98
#